data_AF-T1B6N2-F1
#
_entry.id   AF-T1B6N2-F1
#
_cell.length_a   1.000
_cell.length_b   1.000
_cell.length_c   1.000
_cell.angle_alpha   90.00
_cell.angle_beta   90.00
_cell.angle_gamma   90.00
#
_symmetry.space_group_name_H-M   'P 1'
#
loop_
_entity.id
_entity.type
_entity.pdbx_description
1 polymer ?
#
loop_
_entity_poly.entity_id
_entity_poly.type
_entity_poly.pdbx_seq_one_letter_code
_entity_poly.pdbx_strand_id
1 'polypeptide(L)'
;MRPEARQRLELASGLEAMLSHPETLIAYLDRAGVERAALINYVAPEIIGYTEASNDFVAEFVRADPERLIAVGGIGARHPSPGARIRELVEHRGIRAIKIHPPHQRLNPNAYRTGEWPELREVYETLERFEVPVIFHTGTSVFP
;
A
#
# COMPACT_ATOMS: atom_id res chain seq x y z
N MET A 1 33.54 4.30 13.55
CA MET A 1 32.06 4.33 13.64
C MET A 1 31.56 2.90 13.80
N ARG A 2 30.59 2.62 14.67
CA ARG A 2 30.05 1.25 14.84
C ARG A 2 29.45 0.78 13.50
N PRO A 3 29.62 -0.49 13.09
CA PRO A 3 29.11 -1.00 11.81
C PRO A 3 27.62 -0.71 11.59
N GLU A 4 26.80 -0.85 12.63
CA GLU A 4 25.36 -0.57 12.63
C GLU A 4 25.02 0.90 12.35
N ALA A 5 25.85 1.83 12.85
CA ALA A 5 25.63 3.25 12.64
C ALA A 5 26.00 3.65 11.20
N ARG A 6 27.03 3.01 10.63
CA ARG A 6 27.42 3.19 9.23
C ARG A 6 26.36 2.64 8.28
N GLN A 7 25.83 1.46 8.56
CA GLN A 7 24.72 0.84 7.82
C GLN A 7 23.46 1.73 7.84
N ARG A 8 23.13 2.34 8.99
CA ARG A 8 22.02 3.29 9.10
C ARG A 8 22.21 4.56 8.26
N LEU A 9 23.43 5.09 8.19
CA LEU A 9 23.75 6.28 7.38
C LEU A 9 23.80 5.97 5.88
N GLU A 10 24.28 4.79 5.50
CA GLU A 10 24.26 4.30 4.11
C GLU A 10 22.82 4.01 3.64
N LEU A 11 21.96 3.45 4.50
CA LEU A 11 20.53 3.32 4.25
C LEU A 11 19.85 4.69 4.09
N ALA A 12 20.13 5.64 4.97
CA ALA A 12 19.54 6.97 4.92
C ALA A 12 19.95 7.75 3.66
N SER A 13 21.20 7.60 3.21
CA SER A 13 21.70 8.27 1.99
C SER A 13 21.22 7.62 0.68
N GLY A 14 20.89 6.33 0.70
CA GLY A 14 20.32 5.63 -0.46
C GLY A 14 18.78 5.63 -0.52
N LEU A 15 18.10 6.02 0.56
CA LEU A 15 16.65 5.89 0.68
C LEU A 15 15.89 6.70 -0.36
N GLU A 16 16.25 7.98 -0.55
CA GLU A 16 15.57 8.84 -1.53
C GLU A 16 15.68 8.29 -2.95
N ALA A 17 16.85 7.76 -3.30
CA ALA A 17 17.06 7.10 -4.58
C ALA A 17 16.20 5.84 -4.70
N MET A 18 16.15 4.97 -3.68
CA MET A 18 15.27 3.79 -3.68
C MET A 18 13.79 4.14 -3.74
N LEU A 19 13.36 5.27 -3.18
CA LEU A 19 11.96 5.71 -3.21
C LEU A 19 11.57 6.34 -4.55
N SER A 20 12.54 6.83 -5.33
CA SER A 20 12.28 7.55 -6.58
C SER A 20 12.63 6.75 -7.83
N HIS A 21 13.51 5.76 -7.69
CA HIS A 21 14.10 5.00 -8.80
C HIS A 21 13.99 3.48 -8.53
N PRO A 22 13.06 2.77 -9.18
CA PRO A 22 12.80 1.36 -8.90
C PRO A 22 14.01 0.46 -9.12
N GLU A 23 14.87 0.77 -10.08
CA GLU A 23 16.13 0.06 -10.33
C GLU A 23 17.09 0.13 -9.14
N THR A 24 17.07 1.25 -8.41
CA THR A 24 17.90 1.41 -7.21
C THR A 24 17.38 0.52 -6.07
N LEU A 25 16.05 0.42 -5.94
CA LEU A 25 15.44 -0.51 -4.98
C LEU A 25 15.72 -1.96 -5.36
N ILE A 26 15.56 -2.35 -6.63
CA ILE A 26 15.81 -3.73 -7.08
C ILE A 26 17.26 -4.13 -6.82
N ALA A 27 18.22 -3.27 -7.16
CA ALA A 27 19.63 -3.53 -6.89
C ALA A 27 19.92 -3.64 -5.38
N TYR A 28 19.18 -2.92 -4.53
CA TYR A 28 19.25 -3.10 -3.08
C TYR A 28 18.69 -4.46 -2.66
N LEU A 29 17.53 -4.87 -3.18
CA LEU A 29 16.93 -6.19 -2.90
C LEU A 29 17.88 -7.33 -3.28
N ASP A 30 18.57 -7.22 -4.42
CA ASP A 30 19.58 -8.20 -4.86
C ASP A 30 20.73 -8.33 -3.86
N ARG A 31 21.29 -7.20 -3.42
CA ARG A 31 22.36 -7.19 -2.40
C ARG A 31 21.89 -7.73 -1.05
N ALA A 32 20.61 -7.55 -0.72
CA ALA A 32 20.00 -8.04 0.50
C ALA A 32 19.54 -9.50 0.42
N GLY A 33 19.62 -10.14 -0.76
CA GLY A 33 19.13 -11.50 -0.98
C GLY A 33 17.60 -11.61 -0.89
N VAL A 34 16.87 -10.52 -1.18
CA VAL A 34 15.41 -10.46 -1.13
C VAL A 34 14.83 -10.67 -2.53
N GLU A 35 14.06 -11.75 -2.68
CA GLU A 35 13.44 -12.09 -3.98
C GLU A 35 12.31 -11.14 -4.35
N ARG A 36 11.42 -10.75 -3.44
CA ARG A 36 10.28 -9.89 -3.79
C ARG A 36 9.96 -8.89 -2.69
N ALA A 37 9.42 -7.74 -3.07
CA ALA A 37 8.98 -6.71 -2.16
C ALA A 37 7.55 -6.27 -2.46
N ALA A 38 6.69 -6.27 -1.44
CA ALA A 38 5.38 -5.63 -1.50
C ALA A 38 5.52 -4.14 -1.16
N LEU A 39 5.20 -3.28 -2.12
CA LEU A 39 5.21 -1.83 -1.96
C LEU A 39 3.83 -1.38 -1.51
N ILE A 40 3.76 -0.89 -0.27
CA ILE A 40 2.48 -0.70 0.43
C ILE A 40 2.17 0.78 0.60
N ASN A 41 1.08 1.24 -0.03
CA ASN A 41 0.43 2.52 0.28
C ASN A 41 -1.02 2.28 0.76
N TYR A 42 -1.71 3.35 1.12
CA TYR A 42 -3.15 3.36 1.43
C TYR A 42 -3.71 4.77 1.24
N VAL A 43 -5.03 4.91 1.17
CA VAL A 43 -5.71 6.20 0.96
C VAL A 43 -6.29 6.70 2.28
N ALA A 44 -5.76 7.82 2.79
CA ALA A 44 -6.17 8.47 4.04
C ALA A 44 -5.86 9.98 3.99
N PRO A 45 -6.50 10.73 3.07
CA PRO A 45 -6.13 12.12 2.81
C PRO A 45 -6.32 13.03 4.02
N GLU A 46 -7.29 12.75 4.90
CA GLU A 46 -7.62 13.59 6.05
C GLU A 46 -6.63 13.47 7.22
N ILE A 47 -5.86 12.38 7.29
CA ILE A 47 -4.94 12.11 8.41
C ILE A 47 -3.48 12.19 7.97
N ILE A 48 -3.11 11.52 6.88
CA ILE A 48 -1.71 11.41 6.42
C ILE A 48 -1.47 12.12 5.08
N GLY A 49 -2.52 12.59 4.41
CA GLY A 49 -2.42 13.27 3.10
C GLY A 49 -2.26 12.33 1.90
N TYR A 50 -2.31 11.00 2.09
CA TYR A 50 -2.25 10.06 0.98
C TYR A 50 -3.58 9.99 0.25
N THR A 51 -3.58 10.44 -1.00
CA THR A 51 -4.74 10.44 -1.90
C THR A 51 -4.73 9.20 -2.79
N GLU A 52 -5.71 9.10 -3.70
CA GLU A 52 -5.72 8.09 -4.75
C GLU A 52 -4.45 8.11 -5.63
N ALA A 53 -3.73 9.24 -5.72
CA ALA A 53 -2.47 9.34 -6.45
C ALA A 53 -1.38 8.40 -5.89
N SER A 54 -1.49 7.97 -4.63
CA SER A 54 -0.59 6.96 -4.08
C SER A 54 -0.75 5.60 -4.75
N ASN A 55 -1.96 5.26 -5.22
CA ASN A 55 -2.20 4.04 -5.98
C ASN A 55 -1.55 4.13 -7.37
N ASP A 56 -1.68 5.28 -8.04
CA ASP A 56 -1.07 5.50 -9.36
C ASP A 56 0.46 5.47 -9.26
N PHE A 57 1.02 6.09 -8.21
CA PHE A 57 2.46 6.05 -7.95
C PHE A 57 2.98 4.63 -7.80
N VAL A 58 2.38 3.81 -6.92
CA VAL A 58 2.87 2.44 -6.72
C VAL A 58 2.66 1.58 -7.96
N ALA A 59 1.54 1.78 -8.67
CA ALA A 59 1.24 1.05 -9.89
C ALA A 59 2.26 1.33 -11.00
N GLU A 60 2.71 2.59 -11.13
CA GLU A 60 3.77 2.95 -12.08
C GLU A 60 5.13 2.41 -11.62
N PHE A 61 5.46 2.58 -10.33
CA PHE A 61 6.76 2.19 -9.78
C PHE A 61 7.07 0.70 -9.98
N VAL A 62 6.08 -0.18 -9.79
CA VAL A 62 6.28 -1.63 -9.93
C VAL A 62 6.46 -2.09 -11.38
N ARG A 63 6.13 -1.27 -12.39
CA ARG A 63 6.25 -1.65 -13.81
C ARG A 63 7.69 -1.91 -14.24
N ALA A 64 8.66 -1.39 -13.49
CA ALA A 64 10.07 -1.67 -13.73
C ALA A 64 10.39 -3.16 -13.63
N ASP A 65 9.76 -3.87 -12.69
CA ASP A 65 9.86 -5.32 -12.55
C ASP A 65 8.66 -5.87 -11.74
N PRO A 66 7.54 -6.20 -12.38
CA PRO A 66 6.32 -6.65 -11.71
C PRO A 66 6.42 -8.08 -11.15
N GLU A 67 7.48 -8.83 -11.48
CA GLU A 67 7.74 -10.13 -10.86
C GLU A 67 8.41 -9.95 -9.49
N ARG A 68 9.30 -8.97 -9.37
CA ARG A 68 10.02 -8.63 -8.13
C ARG A 68 9.26 -7.65 -7.23
N LEU A 69 8.55 -6.68 -7.81
CA LEU A 69 7.88 -5.61 -7.08
C LEU A 69 6.35 -5.77 -7.17
N ILE A 70 5.69 -5.86 -6.02
CA ILE A 70 4.26 -6.14 -5.92
C ILE A 70 3.54 -4.89 -5.42
N ALA A 71 2.60 -4.37 -6.19
CA ALA A 71 1.84 -3.19 -5.80
C ALA A 71 0.73 -3.54 -4.81
N VAL A 72 0.73 -2.86 -3.67
CA VAL A 72 -0.33 -2.94 -2.65
C VAL A 72 -0.95 -1.55 -2.50
N GLY A 73 -2.16 -1.42 -3.02
CA GLY A 73 -2.91 -0.16 -3.02
C GLY A 73 -3.77 0.00 -1.77
N GLY A 74 -4.59 1.04 -1.76
CA GLY A 74 -5.65 1.23 -0.78
C GLY A 74 -6.92 1.77 -1.42
N ILE A 75 -8.01 1.71 -0.66
CA ILE A 75 -9.27 2.35 -1.02
C ILE A 75 -9.62 3.40 0.03
N GLY A 76 -10.03 4.59 -0.41
CA GLY A 76 -10.49 5.64 0.49
C GLY A 76 -11.68 5.20 1.33
N ALA A 77 -11.74 5.66 2.59
CA ALA A 77 -12.91 5.46 3.42
C ALA A 77 -14.12 6.14 2.76
N ARG A 78 -15.27 5.46 2.74
CA ARG A 78 -16.53 5.98 2.17
C ARG A 78 -16.44 6.39 0.69
N HIS A 79 -15.56 5.75 -0.09
CA HIS A 79 -15.56 5.92 -1.54
C HIS A 79 -16.97 5.61 -2.10
N PRO A 80 -17.54 6.44 -3.00
CA PRO A 80 -18.95 6.33 -3.40
C PRO A 80 -19.27 5.07 -4.21
N SER A 81 -18.28 4.52 -4.91
CA SER A 81 -18.42 3.30 -5.71
C SER A 81 -17.23 2.36 -5.49
N PRO A 82 -17.11 1.73 -4.30
CA PRO A 82 -15.88 1.07 -3.92
C PRO A 82 -15.57 -0.19 -4.73
N GLY A 83 -16.59 -0.97 -5.13
CA GLY A 83 -16.37 -2.15 -5.96
C GLY A 83 -15.87 -1.81 -7.37
N ALA A 84 -16.39 -0.74 -7.97
CA ALA A 84 -15.91 -0.23 -9.26
C ALA A 84 -14.46 0.25 -9.17
N ARG A 85 -14.09 0.92 -8.08
CA ARG A 85 -12.71 1.37 -7.86
C ARG A 85 -11.75 0.19 -7.66
N ILE A 86 -12.13 -0.80 -6.86
CA ILE A 86 -11.32 -2.02 -6.66
C ILE A 86 -11.11 -2.74 -7.99
N ARG A 87 -12.16 -2.90 -8.80
CA ARG A 87 -12.04 -3.50 -10.13
C ARG A 87 -10.98 -2.78 -10.98
N GLU A 88 -11.06 -1.45 -11.07
CA GLU A 88 -10.08 -0.67 -11.85
C GLU A 88 -8.65 -0.83 -11.29
N LEU A 89 -8.47 -0.81 -9.96
CA LEU A 89 -7.16 -0.99 -9.34
C LEU A 89 -6.55 -2.36 -9.66
N VAL A 90 -7.37 -3.42 -9.65
CA VAL A 90 -6.92 -4.79 -9.90
C VAL A 90 -6.69 -5.02 -11.39
N GLU A 91 -7.68 -4.73 -12.23
CA GLU A 91 -7.67 -5.08 -13.66
C GLU A 91 -6.80 -4.13 -14.49
N HIS A 92 -6.68 -2.86 -14.10
CA HIS A 92 -6.04 -1.83 -14.93
C HIS A 92 -4.78 -1.23 -14.30
N ARG A 93 -4.62 -1.30 -12.97
CA ARG A 93 -3.42 -0.80 -12.27
C ARG A 93 -2.52 -1.90 -11.73
N GLY A 94 -2.92 -3.17 -11.84
CA GLY A 94 -2.09 -4.30 -11.43
C GLY A 94 -1.90 -4.43 -9.92
N ILE A 95 -2.79 -3.83 -9.11
CA ILE A 95 -2.77 -3.99 -7.65
C ILE A 95 -3.04 -5.45 -7.28
N ARG A 96 -2.22 -6.00 -6.38
CA ARG A 96 -2.29 -7.40 -5.94
C ARG A 96 -2.70 -7.61 -4.49
N ALA A 97 -2.81 -6.54 -3.71
CA ALA A 97 -3.40 -6.54 -2.38
C ALA A 97 -3.94 -5.15 -2.04
N ILE A 98 -4.89 -5.08 -1.10
CA ILE A 98 -5.38 -3.81 -0.55
C ILE A 98 -4.98 -3.67 0.91
N LYS A 99 -4.35 -2.56 1.25
CA LYS A 99 -4.03 -2.14 2.62
C LYS A 99 -5.17 -1.31 3.17
N ILE A 100 -5.65 -1.69 4.35
CA ILE A 100 -6.57 -0.90 5.16
C ILE A 100 -5.86 -0.56 6.47
N HIS A 101 -5.89 0.72 6.83
CA HIS A 101 -5.32 1.22 8.07
C HIS A 101 -6.37 1.95 8.90
N PRO A 102 -7.12 1.22 9.75
CA PRO A 102 -8.27 1.73 10.49
C PRO A 102 -8.02 3.05 11.25
N PRO A 103 -6.91 3.24 11.98
CA PRO A 103 -6.63 4.49 12.69
C PRO A 103 -6.56 5.73 11.78
N HIS A 104 -5.97 5.62 10.58
CA HIS A 104 -5.82 6.75 9.67
C HIS A 104 -7.04 6.96 8.77
N GLN A 105 -7.81 5.90 8.55
CA GLN A 105 -9.01 5.96 7.71
C GLN A 105 -10.30 6.18 8.53
N ARG A 106 -10.18 6.30 9.87
CA ARG A 106 -11.31 6.52 10.80
C ARG A 106 -12.46 5.54 10.56
N LEU A 107 -12.14 4.27 10.34
CA LEU A 107 -13.11 3.21 10.09
C LEU A 107 -12.89 2.08 11.10
N ASN A 108 -13.96 1.39 11.47
CA ASN A 108 -13.85 0.07 12.09
C ASN A 108 -13.86 -1.00 10.98
N PRO A 109 -12.96 -2.01 10.97
CA PRO A 109 -12.96 -3.06 9.96
C PRO A 109 -14.29 -3.83 9.83
N ASN A 110 -15.11 -3.84 10.88
CA ASN A 110 -16.42 -4.48 10.94
C ASN A 110 -17.60 -3.48 10.82
N ALA A 111 -17.38 -2.22 10.43
CA ALA A 111 -18.40 -1.18 10.33
C ALA A 111 -19.59 -1.55 9.41
N TYR A 112 -19.40 -2.47 8.46
CA TYR A 112 -20.48 -3.02 7.64
C TYR A 112 -21.51 -3.85 8.43
N ARG A 113 -21.16 -4.32 9.62
CA ARG A 113 -22.06 -5.11 10.49
C ARG A 113 -22.96 -4.24 11.34
N THR A 114 -22.53 -3.02 11.66
CA THR A 114 -23.27 -2.06 12.50
C THR A 114 -24.07 -1.05 11.69
N GLY A 115 -23.83 -0.98 10.37
CA GLY A 115 -24.44 0.01 9.47
C GLY A 115 -23.71 1.35 9.44
N GLU A 116 -22.59 1.51 10.14
CA GLU A 116 -21.78 2.73 10.13
C GLU A 116 -21.10 2.97 8.77
N TRP A 117 -20.78 1.88 8.07
CA TRP A 117 -20.27 1.89 6.70
C TRP A 117 -20.72 0.63 5.94
N PRO A 118 -21.97 0.61 5.42
CA PRO A 118 -22.51 -0.56 4.74
C PRO A 118 -21.74 -0.93 3.46
N GLU A 119 -21.19 0.05 2.74
CA GLU A 119 -20.42 -0.14 1.50
C GLU A 119 -19.09 -0.88 1.72
N LEU A 120 -18.59 -0.97 2.97
CA LEU A 120 -17.44 -1.82 3.30
C LEU A 120 -17.72 -3.30 3.06
N ARG A 121 -18.99 -3.73 3.05
CA ARG A 121 -19.37 -5.07 2.58
C ARG A 121 -19.02 -5.25 1.11
N GLU A 122 -19.37 -4.28 0.25
CA GLU A 122 -19.07 -4.32 -1.18
C GLU A 122 -17.55 -4.36 -1.43
N VAL A 123 -16.76 -3.64 -0.63
CA VAL A 123 -15.30 -3.72 -0.64
C VAL A 123 -14.84 -5.16 -0.45
N TYR A 124 -15.28 -5.81 0.63
CA TYR A 124 -14.85 -7.18 0.96
C TYR A 124 -15.33 -8.21 -0.07
N GLU A 125 -16.59 -8.14 -0.48
CA GLU A 125 -17.15 -9.06 -1.48
C GLU A 125 -16.47 -8.88 -2.84
N THR A 126 -16.06 -7.67 -3.20
CA THR A 126 -15.32 -7.43 -4.45
C THR A 126 -13.91 -7.99 -4.36
N LEU A 127 -13.21 -7.76 -3.25
CA LEU A 127 -11.86 -8.30 -3.04
C LEU A 127 -11.86 -9.83 -3.00
N GLU A 128 -12.87 -10.44 -2.38
CA GLU A 128 -13.08 -11.89 -2.40
C GLU A 128 -13.28 -12.41 -3.83
N ARG A 129 -14.15 -11.78 -4.63
CA ARG A 129 -14.37 -12.17 -6.04
C ARG A 129 -13.12 -12.10 -6.90
N PHE A 130 -12.24 -11.13 -6.65
CA PHE A 130 -10.97 -10.99 -7.36
C PHE A 130 -9.83 -11.79 -6.74
N GLU A 131 -10.08 -12.52 -5.65
CA GLU A 131 -9.06 -13.25 -4.87
C GLU A 131 -7.90 -12.35 -4.41
N VAL A 132 -8.23 -11.08 -4.09
CA VAL A 132 -7.26 -10.07 -3.67
C VAL A 132 -7.21 -10.00 -2.14
N PRO A 133 -6.05 -10.27 -1.51
CA PRO A 133 -5.93 -10.23 -0.06
C PRO A 133 -6.02 -8.80 0.49
N VAL A 134 -6.50 -8.70 1.73
CA VAL A 134 -6.56 -7.46 2.51
C VAL A 134 -5.54 -7.50 3.63
N ILE A 135 -4.72 -6.46 3.71
CA ILE A 135 -3.71 -6.26 4.77
C ILE A 135 -4.25 -5.20 5.73
N PHE A 136 -4.61 -5.62 6.94
CA PHE A 136 -4.96 -4.71 8.02
C PHE A 136 -3.72 -4.30 8.82
N HIS A 137 -3.46 -3.01 8.90
CA HIS A 137 -2.47 -2.48 9.82
C HIS A 137 -3.16 -2.02 11.11
N THR A 138 -2.86 -2.70 12.22
CA THR A 138 -3.50 -2.51 13.54
C THR A 138 -2.65 -1.71 14.53
N GLY A 139 -1.42 -1.34 14.19
CA GLY A 139 -0.56 -0.48 15.02
C GLY A 139 -0.99 0.99 15.02
N THR A 140 -0.54 1.75 16.01
CA THR A 140 -0.67 3.20 16.03
C THR A 140 0.55 3.85 15.40
N SER A 141 0.35 4.94 14.66
CA SER A 141 1.45 5.78 14.20
C SER A 141 1.75 6.83 15.26
N VAL A 142 3.01 6.88 15.71
CA VAL A 142 3.53 7.98 16.54
C VAL A 142 4.24 8.93 15.59
N PHE A 143 3.67 10.10 15.37
CA PHE A 143 4.32 11.19 14.63
C PHE A 143 4.97 12.15 15.63
N PRO A 144 6.21 12.63 15.39
CA PRO A 144 6.87 13.61 16.24
C PRO A 144 6.16 14.98 16.22
#